data_AF-A0A957YXM4-F1
#
_entry.id   AF-A0A957YXM4-F1
#
_cell.length_a   1.000
_cell.length_b   1.000
_cell.length_c   1.000
_cell.angle_alpha   90.00
_cell.angle_beta   90.00
_cell.angle_gamma   90.00
#
_symmetry.space_group_name_H-M   'P 1'
#
loop_
_entity.id
_entity.type
_entity.pdbx_description
1 polymer ?
#
loop_
_entity_poly.entity_id
_entity_poly.type
_entity_poly.pdbx_seq_one_letter_code
_entity_poly.pdbx_strand_id
1 'polypeptide(L)'
;MSSARVRDFALLIGHAWRCTRCREVLLASPKSAWVGFKLDETQRECILSLTEESFHTTMKLAELTGLTMHELDDAINHPRARLRHLAGNRYDFHMASY
;
A
#
# COMPACT_ATOMS: atom_id res chain seq x y z
N MET A 1 1.60 20.96 -8.75
CA MET A 1 2.79 20.07 -8.70
C MET A 1 2.57 18.91 -7.70
N SER A 2 1.48 18.14 -7.80
CA SER A 2 1.09 17.20 -6.71
C SER A 2 0.66 15.80 -7.16
N SER A 3 0.71 15.48 -8.46
CA SER A 3 0.02 14.27 -8.97
C SER A 3 0.78 12.96 -8.75
N ALA A 4 2.12 12.96 -8.69
CA ALA A 4 2.88 11.70 -8.63
C ALA A 4 3.06 11.14 -7.21
N ARG A 5 3.26 11.99 -6.19
CA ARG A 5 3.54 11.55 -4.81
C ARG A 5 2.28 11.04 -4.11
N VAL A 6 1.18 11.78 -4.23
CA VAL A 6 -0.16 11.36 -3.74
C VAL A 6 -0.54 10.02 -4.37
N ARG A 7 -0.24 9.85 -5.66
CA ARG A 7 -0.53 8.60 -6.39
C ARG A 7 0.31 7.43 -5.89
N ASP A 8 1.61 7.59 -5.64
CA ASP A 8 2.44 6.50 -5.12
C ASP A 8 2.00 6.08 -3.71
N PHE A 9 1.69 7.04 -2.85
CA PHE A 9 1.17 6.76 -1.50
C PHE A 9 -0.19 6.05 -1.54
N ALA A 10 -1.15 6.58 -2.30
CA ALA A 10 -2.46 5.97 -2.46
C ALA A 10 -2.36 4.54 -3.03
N LEU A 11 -1.49 4.32 -4.05
CA LEU A 11 -1.26 3.00 -4.62
C LEU A 11 -0.67 2.00 -3.61
N LEU A 12 0.26 2.44 -2.75
CA LEU A 12 0.83 1.62 -1.69
C LEU A 12 -0.28 1.16 -0.71
N ILE A 13 -1.06 2.12 -0.21
CA ILE A 13 -2.15 1.88 0.75
C ILE A 13 -3.25 1.03 0.13
N GLY A 14 -3.69 1.34 -1.09
CA GLY A 14 -4.69 0.56 -1.82
C GLY A 14 -4.25 -0.88 -2.09
N HIS A 15 -2.96 -1.11 -2.38
CA HIS A 15 -2.44 -2.47 -2.51
C HIS A 15 -2.45 -3.22 -1.17
N ALA A 16 -1.97 -2.60 -0.09
CA ALA A 16 -1.97 -3.20 1.25
C ALA A 16 -3.40 -3.46 1.77
N TRP A 17 -4.39 -2.66 1.34
CA TRP A 17 -5.80 -2.96 1.61
C TRP A 17 -6.23 -4.28 0.96
N ARG A 18 -5.88 -4.50 -0.31
CA ARG A 18 -6.30 -5.67 -1.09
C ARG A 18 -5.50 -6.93 -0.81
N CYS A 19 -4.24 -6.80 -0.42
CA CYS A 19 -3.29 -7.89 -0.32
C CYS A 19 -2.84 -8.08 1.12
N THR A 20 -3.43 -9.04 1.83
CA THR A 20 -3.10 -9.35 3.24
C THR A 20 -1.61 -9.58 3.44
N ARG A 21 -0.95 -10.32 2.53
CA ARG A 21 0.50 -10.55 2.60
C ARG A 21 1.32 -9.25 2.53
N CYS A 22 0.93 -8.31 1.68
CA CYS A 22 1.65 -7.04 1.59
C CYS A 22 1.29 -6.10 2.74
N ARG A 23 0.10 -6.23 3.32
CA ARG A 23 -0.25 -5.60 4.60
C ARG A 23 0.66 -6.09 5.72
N GLU A 24 0.80 -7.41 5.89
CA GLU A 24 1.69 -8.01 6.88
C GLU A 24 3.12 -7.50 6.72
N VAL A 25 3.63 -7.45 5.49
CA VAL A 25 4.96 -6.89 5.19
C VAL A 25 5.05 -5.40 5.51
N LEU A 26 4.02 -4.62 5.15
CA LEU A 26 3.96 -3.19 5.45
C LEU A 26 3.99 -2.93 6.96
N LEU A 27 3.29 -3.74 7.75
CA LEU A 27 3.23 -3.60 9.21
C LEU A 27 4.50 -4.14 9.90
N ALA A 28 5.02 -5.28 9.44
CA ALA A 28 6.21 -5.90 10.04
C ALA A 28 7.52 -5.21 9.66
N SER A 29 7.60 -4.64 8.46
CA SER A 29 8.81 -3.98 7.96
C SER A 29 8.49 -2.81 7.03
N PRO A 30 7.89 -1.72 7.56
CA PRO A 30 7.38 -0.58 6.78
C PRO A 30 8.41 0.01 5.81
N LYS A 31 9.66 0.14 6.27
CA LYS A 31 10.76 0.72 5.51
C LYS A 31 11.13 -0.08 4.26
N SER A 32 10.95 -1.39 4.30
CA SER A 32 11.18 -2.27 3.14
C SER A 32 10.02 -2.20 2.14
N ALA A 33 8.80 -2.05 2.64
CA ALA A 33 7.58 -2.10 1.85
C ALA A 33 7.40 -0.87 0.94
N TRP A 34 7.92 0.29 1.34
CA TRP A 34 7.81 1.53 0.55
C TRP A 34 9.02 1.81 -0.36
N VAL A 35 10.00 0.90 -0.45
CA VAL A 35 11.16 1.09 -1.33
C VAL A 35 10.69 1.21 -2.79
N GLY A 36 11.10 2.28 -3.46
CA GLY A 36 10.69 2.56 -4.84
C GLY A 36 9.33 3.26 -4.99
N PHE A 37 8.75 3.76 -3.90
CA PHE A 37 7.64 4.71 -3.90
C PHE A 37 8.15 6.11 -3.55
N LYS A 38 7.64 7.15 -4.23
CA LYS A 38 7.98 8.54 -3.94
C LYS A 38 7.12 9.09 -2.81
N LEU A 39 7.53 8.78 -1.58
CA LEU A 39 6.88 9.25 -0.35
C LEU A 39 7.59 10.46 0.27
N ASP A 40 6.82 11.41 0.77
CA ASP A 40 7.31 12.46 1.69
C ASP A 40 7.37 11.97 3.15
N GLU A 41 7.84 12.83 4.05
CA GLU A 41 8.05 12.46 5.45
C GLU A 41 6.74 12.17 6.17
N THR A 42 5.72 13.02 5.98
CA THR A 42 4.40 12.85 6.59
C THR A 42 3.75 11.54 6.17
N GLN A 43 3.88 11.15 4.91
CA GLN A 43 3.39 9.87 4.40
C GLN A 43 4.13 8.67 5.03
N ARG A 44 5.45 8.78 5.24
CA ARG A 44 6.23 7.73 5.90
C ARG A 44 5.87 7.60 7.36
N GLU A 45 5.74 8.72 8.08
CA GLU A 45 5.29 8.76 9.47
C GLU A 45 3.90 8.15 9.62
N CYS A 46 3.00 8.45 8.69
CA CYS A 46 1.68 7.81 8.63
C CYS A 46 1.80 6.29 8.50
N ILE A 47 2.60 5.79 7.55
CA ILE A 47 2.74 4.33 7.36
C ILE A 47 3.33 3.66 8.61
N LEU A 48 4.25 4.33 9.31
CA LEU A 48 4.83 3.82 10.55
C LEU A 48 3.82 3.77 11.72
N SER A 49 2.74 4.54 11.67
CA SER A 49 1.69 4.53 12.69
C SER A 49 0.53 3.58 12.37
N LEU A 50 0.51 2.99 11.17
CA LEU A 50 -0.50 2.01 10.79
C LEU A 50 -0.35 0.72 11.61
N THR A 51 -1.49 0.17 11.99
CA THR A 51 -1.63 -1.12 12.66
C THR A 51 -2.61 -2.00 11.89
N GLU A 52 -2.80 -3.25 12.31
CA GLU A 52 -3.81 -4.12 11.70
C GLU A 52 -5.22 -3.51 11.79
N GLU A 53 -5.54 -2.85 12.90
CA GLU A 53 -6.83 -2.18 13.12
C GLU A 53 -7.07 -1.04 12.12
N SER A 54 -6.00 -0.39 11.64
CA SER A 54 -6.10 0.64 10.61
C SER A 54 -6.74 0.11 9.31
N PHE A 55 -6.67 -1.20 9.08
CA PHE A 55 -7.23 -1.86 7.90
C PHE A 55 -8.58 -2.54 8.14
N HIS A 56 -9.28 -2.24 9.25
CA HIS A 56 -10.64 -2.77 9.49
C HIS A 56 -11.68 -2.18 8.54
N THR A 57 -11.59 -0.88 8.23
CA THR A 57 -12.51 -0.21 7.31
C THR A 57 -11.76 0.76 6.41
N THR A 58 -12.24 0.95 5.18
CA THR A 58 -11.68 1.94 4.25
C THR A 58 -11.80 3.35 4.81
N MET A 59 -12.87 3.64 5.56
CA MET A 59 -13.07 4.93 6.24
C MET A 59 -11.98 5.20 7.29
N LYS A 60 -11.65 4.22 8.13
CA LYS A 60 -10.59 4.38 9.13
C LYS A 60 -9.23 4.56 8.46
N LEU A 61 -8.96 3.83 7.39
CA LEU A 61 -7.72 3.94 6.65
C LEU A 61 -7.60 5.31 5.97
N ALA A 62 -8.67 5.82 5.37
CA ALA A 62 -8.73 7.16 4.80
C ALA A 62 -8.46 8.25 5.86
N GLU A 63 -9.09 8.15 7.04
CA GLU A 63 -8.87 9.06 8.16
C GLU A 63 -7.39 9.09 8.61
N LEU A 64 -6.78 7.92 8.79
CA LEU A 64 -5.40 7.81 9.27
C LEU A 64 -4.36 8.22 8.21
N THR A 65 -4.67 8.01 6.93
CA THR A 65 -3.77 8.30 5.82
C THR A 65 -3.93 9.72 5.26
N GLY A 66 -5.02 10.41 5.63
CA GLY A 66 -5.37 11.70 5.04
C GLY A 66 -5.78 11.60 3.56
N LEU A 67 -5.92 10.38 3.02
CA LEU A 67 -6.46 10.16 1.69
C LEU A 67 -7.97 10.38 1.72
N THR A 68 -8.50 10.99 0.67
CA THR A 68 -9.95 11.01 0.49
C THR A 68 -10.46 9.59 0.18
N MET A 69 -11.72 9.32 0.50
CA MET A 69 -12.35 8.05 0.15
C MET A 69 -12.29 7.78 -1.35
N HIS A 70 -12.37 8.82 -2.18
CA HIS A 70 -12.26 8.71 -3.63
C HIS A 70 -10.86 8.29 -4.09
N GLU A 71 -9.81 8.93 -3.56
CA GLU A 71 -8.42 8.55 -3.89
C GLU A 71 -8.09 7.13 -3.44
N LEU A 72 -8.61 6.73 -2.28
CA LEU A 72 -8.43 5.37 -1.76
C LEU A 72 -9.15 4.34 -2.63
N ASP A 73 -10.40 4.60 -3.03
CA ASP A 73 -11.15 3.71 -3.91
C ASP A 73 -10.52 3.60 -5.30
N ASP A 74 -10.13 4.74 -5.88
CA ASP A 74 -9.41 4.79 -7.16
C ASP A 74 -8.12 3.98 -7.08
N ALA A 75 -7.35 4.12 -6.00
CA ALA A 75 -6.12 3.37 -5.81
C ALA A 75 -6.35 1.87 -5.61
N ILE A 76 -7.37 1.48 -4.83
CA ILE A 76 -7.76 0.08 -4.63
C ILE A 76 -8.13 -0.59 -5.96
N ASN A 77 -8.83 0.15 -6.82
CA ASN A 77 -9.28 -0.34 -8.13
C ASN A 77 -8.21 -0.18 -9.23
N HIS A 78 -7.12 0.55 -8.97
CA HIS A 78 -6.09 0.84 -9.96
C HIS A 78 -5.31 -0.42 -10.37
N PRO A 79 -5.12 -0.70 -11.67
CA PRO A 79 -4.39 -1.90 -12.14
C PRO A 79 -2.98 -2.05 -11.58
N ARG A 80 -2.25 -0.93 -11.40
CA ARG A 80 -0.91 -0.94 -10.78
C ARG A 80 -0.91 -1.36 -9.31
N ALA A 81 -1.98 -1.09 -8.56
CA ALA A 81 -2.12 -1.60 -7.20
C ALA A 81 -2.43 -3.10 -7.19
N ARG A 82 -2.75 -3.73 -8.33
CA ARG A 82 -2.97 -5.18 -8.41
C ARG A 82 -1.73 -5.96 -8.83
N LEU A 83 -0.76 -5.29 -9.48
CA LEU A 83 0.36 -5.95 -10.15
C LEU A 83 1.70 -5.88 -9.39
N ARG A 84 1.77 -5.20 -8.24
CA ARG A 84 3.04 -4.94 -7.54
C ARG A 84 2.98 -5.35 -6.08
N HIS A 85 3.69 -6.41 -5.70
CA HIS A 85 3.91 -6.78 -4.30
C HIS A 85 5.04 -5.94 -3.68
N LEU A 86 4.88 -5.56 -2.42
CA LEU A 86 5.76 -4.61 -1.71
C LEU A 86 7.11 -5.20 -1.27
N ALA A 87 7.17 -6.51 -1.03
CA ALA A 87 8.34 -7.16 -0.44
C ALA A 87 9.48 -7.46 -1.44
N GLY A 88 9.37 -7.03 -2.70
CA GLY A 88 10.42 -7.17 -3.70
C GLY A 88 11.15 -8.53 -3.69
N ASN A 89 10.48 -9.67 -3.50
CA ASN A 89 11.09 -10.98 -3.68
C ASN A 89 10.09 -12.15 -3.72
N ARG A 90 10.29 -12.98 -4.75
CA ARG A 90 10.26 -14.46 -4.73
C ARG A 90 8.92 -15.16 -4.52
N TYR A 91 8.04 -15.04 -5.49
CA TYR A 91 7.48 -16.20 -6.20
C TYR A 91 7.25 -15.64 -7.62
N ASP A 92 8.24 -15.68 -8.50
CA ASP A 92 8.54 -16.88 -9.29
C ASP A 92 7.29 -17.70 -9.57
N PHE A 93 7.00 -17.83 -10.87
CA PHE A 93 6.04 -18.78 -11.38
C PHE A 93 6.23 -20.12 -10.67
N HIS A 94 5.32 -20.52 -9.79
CA HIS A 94 5.01 -21.94 -9.68
C HIS A 94 4.24 -22.30 -10.95
N MET A 95 4.96 -22.42 -12.08
CA MET A 95 4.51 -23.29 -13.14
C MET A 95 4.48 -24.68 -12.53
N ALA A 96 3.29 -25.24 -12.50
CA ALA A 96 3.03 -26.62 -12.15
C ALA A 96 4.04 -27.52 -12.87
N SER A 97 4.82 -28.28 -12.09
CA SER A 97 5.44 -29.49 -12.61
C SER A 97 4.30 -30.49 -12.84
N TYR A 98 3.93 -30.68 -14.11
CA TYR A 98 3.22 -31.86 -14.59
C TYR A 98 4.20 -33.03 -14.71
#